data_AF-A0A357N4U7-F1
#
_entry.id   AF-A0A357N4U7-F1
#
_cell.length_a   1.000
_cell.length_b   1.000
_cell.length_c   1.000
_cell.angle_alpha   90.00
_cell.angle_beta   90.00
_cell.angle_gamma   90.00
#
_symmetry.space_group_name_H-M   'P 1'
#
loop_
_entity.id
_entity.type
_entity.pdbx_description
1 polymer ?
#
loop_
_entity_poly.entity_id
_entity_poly.type
_entity_poly.pdbx_seq_one_letter_code
_entity_poly.pdbx_strand_id
1 'polypeptide(L)'
;MSIVLTEFARPRLFPRVPRANTIQDISAEQFQAHLNAYAPLKVLDGYAPFCKLFVYENWTSTRCLTVPVTEANRHLLRSGYEARNRDELPVLVRWFEGVESPRASYLVAILYSA
;
A
#
# COMPACT_ATOMS: atom_id res chain seq x y z
N MET A 1 7.17 7.51 -20.17
CA MET A 1 6.07 6.79 -19.50
C MET A 1 5.54 7.70 -18.40
N SER A 2 4.22 7.86 -18.27
CA SER A 2 3.61 8.68 -17.20
C SER A 2 2.86 7.75 -16.25
N ILE A 3 3.20 7.80 -14.97
CA ILE A 3 2.52 7.07 -13.89
C ILE A 3 1.41 7.97 -13.36
N VAL A 4 0.19 7.44 -13.30
CA VAL A 4 -0.98 8.13 -12.76
C VAL A 4 -1.60 7.32 -11.64
N LEU A 5 -2.09 7.99 -10.60
CA LEU A 5 -2.90 7.35 -9.57
C LEU A 5 -4.30 7.08 -10.11
N THR A 6 -4.72 5.83 -10.07
CA THR A 6 -6.07 5.44 -10.48
C THR A 6 -7.10 5.78 -9.41
N GLU A 7 -8.37 5.85 -9.82
CA GLU A 7 -9.52 5.96 -8.90
C GLU A 7 -9.57 4.81 -7.88
N PHE A 8 -8.99 3.65 -8.22
CA PHE A 8 -8.84 2.53 -7.29
C PHE A 8 -7.75 2.79 -6.24
N ALA A 9 -6.59 3.30 -6.64
CA ALA A 9 -5.44 3.48 -5.76
C ALA A 9 -5.58 4.69 -4.83
N ARG A 10 -6.07 5.82 -5.35
CA ARG A 10 -6.11 7.10 -4.63
C ARG A 10 -6.80 7.02 -3.26
N PRO A 11 -8.05 6.54 -3.12
CA PRO A 11 -8.72 6.51 -1.82
C PRO A 11 -8.10 5.51 -0.83
N ARG A 12 -7.32 4.53 -1.31
CA ARG A 12 -6.65 3.53 -0.47
C ARG A 12 -5.33 4.04 0.09
N LEU A 13 -4.56 4.74 -0.75
CA LEU A 13 -3.26 5.29 -0.41
C LEU A 13 -3.36 6.64 0.34
N PHE A 14 -4.41 7.42 0.05
CA PHE A 14 -4.67 8.73 0.63
C PHE A 14 -6.12 8.83 1.12
N PRO A 15 -6.52 8.02 2.12
CA PRO A 15 -7.88 8.10 2.66
C PRO A 15 -8.10 9.41 3.43
N ARG A 16 -9.38 9.78 3.61
CA ARG A 16 -9.78 10.97 4.41
C ARG A 16 -9.23 10.94 5.84
N VAL A 17 -9.17 9.75 6.44
CA VAL A 17 -8.55 9.54 7.75
C VAL A 17 -7.29 8.70 7.53
N PRO A 18 -6.09 9.31 7.61
CA PRO A 18 -4.84 8.59 7.45
C PRO A 18 -4.69 7.46 8.46
N ARG A 19 -4.10 6.35 8.02
CA ARG A 19 -3.66 5.26 8.88
C ARG A 19 -2.15 5.15 8.73
N ALA A 20 -1.44 4.66 9.74
CA ALA A 20 0.03 4.68 9.69
C ALA A 20 0.64 3.88 8.50
N ASN A 21 -0.12 2.93 7.95
CA ASN A 21 0.25 2.12 6.78
C ASN A 21 -0.20 2.69 5.42
N THR A 22 -0.84 3.86 5.40
CA THR A 22 -1.10 4.61 4.15
C THR A 22 0.07 5.55 3.86
N ILE A 23 0.08 6.20 2.69
CA ILE A 23 1.14 7.17 2.40
C ILE A 23 1.05 8.32 3.41
N GLN A 24 2.19 8.63 4.05
CA GLN A 24 2.31 9.68 5.07
C GLN A 24 3.09 10.87 4.52
N ASP A 25 2.98 12.01 5.20
CA ASP A 25 3.79 13.23 5.04
C ASP A 25 3.63 14.01 3.73
N ILE A 26 3.05 13.40 2.70
CA ILE A 26 2.95 13.98 1.36
C ILE A 26 1.55 13.80 0.77
N SER A 27 1.21 14.68 -0.19
CA SER A 27 -0.03 14.58 -0.94
C SER A 27 0.03 13.52 -2.04
N ALA A 28 -1.13 13.17 -2.59
CA ALA A 28 -1.24 12.27 -3.73
C ALA A 28 -0.48 12.81 -4.97
N GLU A 29 -0.55 14.12 -5.18
CA GLU A 29 0.10 14.82 -6.29
C GLU A 29 1.62 14.82 -6.12
N GLN A 30 2.11 15.05 -4.90
CA GLN A 30 3.55 14.96 -4.59
C GLN A 30 4.08 13.54 -4.76
N PHE A 31 3.32 12.53 -4.31
CA PHE A 31 3.67 11.12 -4.50
C PHE A 31 3.73 10.76 -5.99
N GLN A 32 2.71 11.13 -6.77
CA GLN A 32 2.70 10.90 -8.21
C GLN A 32 3.86 11.63 -8.92
N ALA A 33 4.14 12.87 -8.55
CA ALA A 33 5.26 13.63 -9.11
C ALA A 33 6.59 12.94 -8.83
N HIS A 34 6.79 12.42 -7.61
CA HIS A 34 7.99 11.66 -7.26
C HIS A 34 8.14 10.39 -8.13
N LEU A 35 7.07 9.60 -8.29
CA LEU A 35 7.10 8.39 -9.12
C LEU A 35 7.47 8.67 -10.59
N ASN A 36 7.16 9.86 -11.10
CA ASN A 36 7.46 10.25 -12.48
C ASN A 36 8.85 10.91 -12.63
N ALA A 37 9.35 11.57 -11.59
CA ALA A 37 10.60 12.32 -11.63
C ALA A 37 11.82 11.45 -11.32
N TYR A 38 11.67 10.42 -10.50
CA TYR A 38 12.77 9.60 -10.00
C TYR A 38 12.68 8.16 -10.49
N ALA A 39 13.83 7.59 -10.89
CA ALA A 39 13.90 6.18 -11.25
C ALA A 39 13.76 5.30 -9.99
N PRO A 40 13.04 4.16 -10.06
CA PRO A 40 13.01 3.21 -8.96
C PRO A 40 14.38 2.57 -8.76
N LEU A 41 14.66 2.14 -7.52
CA LEU A 41 15.84 1.33 -7.19
C LEU A 41 15.83 0.01 -7.96
N LYS A 42 14.64 -0.57 -8.15
CA LYS A 42 14.45 -1.81 -8.90
C LYS A 42 13.10 -1.84 -9.60
N VAL A 43 13.08 -2.40 -10.79
CA VAL A 43 11.84 -2.78 -11.48
C VAL A 43 11.74 -4.30 -11.48
N LEU A 44 10.61 -4.83 -10.98
CA LEU A 44 10.31 -6.25 -10.99
C LEU A 44 9.12 -6.54 -11.90
N ASP A 45 9.10 -7.74 -12.45
CA ASP A 45 7.91 -8.28 -13.08
C ASP A 45 6.84 -8.54 -12.03
N GLY A 46 5.61 -8.10 -12.32
CA GLY A 46 4.45 -8.48 -11.56
C GLY A 46 3.94 -9.87 -11.97
N TYR A 47 2.72 -10.19 -11.54
CA TYR A 47 2.14 -11.51 -11.80
C TYR A 47 1.65 -11.72 -13.25
N ALA A 48 1.65 -10.67 -14.07
CA ALA A 48 1.14 -10.69 -15.44
C ALA A 48 1.93 -9.70 -16.31
N PRO A 49 1.92 -9.85 -17.66
CA PRO A 49 2.67 -8.96 -18.55
C PRO A 49 2.34 -7.47 -18.42
N PHE A 50 1.10 -7.15 -18.05
CA PHE A 50 0.65 -5.78 -17.82
C PHE A 50 0.99 -5.24 -16.42
N CYS A 51 1.53 -6.06 -15.52
CA CYS A 51 1.80 -5.70 -14.13
C CYS A 51 3.31 -5.56 -13.88
N LYS A 52 3.74 -4.40 -13.37
CA LYS A 52 5.13 -4.12 -12.96
C LYS A 52 5.16 -3.61 -11.53
N LEU A 53 6.26 -3.89 -10.83
CA LEU A 53 6.48 -3.42 -9.46
C LEU A 53 7.70 -2.50 -9.44
N PHE A 54 7.48 -1.23 -9.14
CA PHE A 54 8.55 -0.24 -9.02
C PHE A 54 8.90 -0.10 -7.54
N VAL A 55 10.14 -0.45 -7.19
CA VAL A 55 10.64 -0.46 -5.82
C VAL A 55 11.42 0.81 -5.56
N TYR A 56 11.06 1.52 -4.51
CA TYR A 56 11.74 2.72 -4.04
C TYR A 56 12.11 2.55 -2.58
N GLU A 57 13.22 3.16 -2.14
CA GLU A 57 13.42 3.41 -0.71
C GLU A 57 12.25 4.22 -0.18
N ASN A 58 11.78 3.92 1.02
CA ASN A 58 10.70 4.70 1.59
C ASN A 58 11.19 6.11 1.93
N TRP A 59 10.67 7.12 1.23
CA TRP A 59 10.97 8.54 1.48
C TRP A 59 9.94 9.22 2.39
N THR A 60 9.03 8.45 3.00
CA THR A 60 8.02 8.93 3.94
C THR A 60 8.16 8.22 5.30
N SER A 61 7.25 8.52 6.23
CA SER A 61 7.07 7.83 7.51
C SER A 61 6.13 6.63 7.43
N THR A 62 5.68 6.24 6.23
CA THR A 62 4.76 5.12 6.02
C THR A 62 5.28 3.83 6.66
N ARG A 63 4.40 3.17 7.42
CA ARG A 63 4.67 1.90 8.11
C ARG A 63 4.20 0.70 7.32
N CYS A 64 4.73 -0.47 7.65
CA CYS A 64 4.33 -1.72 7.00
C CYS A 64 2.82 -1.98 7.18
N LEU A 65 2.17 -2.44 6.12
CA LEU A 65 0.76 -2.88 6.15
C LEU A 65 0.57 -4.12 7.02
N THR A 66 1.57 -4.99 7.07
CA THR A 66 1.52 -6.28 7.75
C THR A 66 2.66 -6.42 8.75
N VAL A 67 2.42 -7.25 9.76
CA VAL A 67 3.43 -7.73 10.71
C VAL A 67 3.35 -9.25 10.79
N PRO A 68 4.45 -9.95 11.15
CA PRO A 68 4.43 -11.39 11.33
C PRO A 68 3.43 -11.82 12.39
N VAL A 69 2.70 -12.91 12.14
CA VAL A 69 1.93 -13.58 13.17
C VAL A 69 2.89 -14.44 14.00
N THR A 70 2.93 -14.18 15.30
CA THR A 70 3.76 -14.88 16.28
C THR A 70 2.88 -15.40 17.40
N GLU A 71 3.40 -16.28 18.25
CA GLU A 71 2.65 -16.74 19.41
C GLU A 71 2.24 -15.59 20.34
N ALA A 72 3.13 -14.61 20.50
CA ALA A 72 2.91 -13.45 21.35
C ALA A 72 1.81 -12.50 20.84
N ASN A 73 1.49 -12.47 19.54
CA ASN A 73 0.51 -11.53 19.00
C ASN A 73 -0.73 -12.21 18.38
N ARG A 74 -0.72 -13.52 18.12
CA ARG A 74 -1.82 -14.23 17.42
C ARG A 74 -3.19 -13.95 18.02
N HIS A 75 -3.28 -13.82 19.35
CA HIS A 75 -4.52 -13.54 20.09
C HIS A 75 -5.10 -12.14 19.81
N LEU A 76 -4.32 -11.23 19.22
CA LEU A 76 -4.74 -9.88 18.80
C LEU A 76 -5.31 -9.84 17.39
N LEU A 77 -5.33 -10.98 16.67
CA LEU A 77 -5.99 -11.05 15.38
C LEU A 77 -7.50 -10.86 15.52
N ARG A 78 -8.06 -10.18 14.54
CA ARG A 78 -9.49 -10.07 14.28
C ARG A 78 -9.79 -10.61 12.91
N SER A 79 -11.05 -10.94 12.68
CA SER A 79 -11.55 -11.35 11.38
C SER A 79 -12.97 -10.85 11.15
N GLY A 80 -13.32 -10.64 9.90
CA GLY A 80 -14.63 -10.14 9.49
C GLY A 80 -14.76 -10.15 7.98
N TYR A 81 -15.97 -9.85 7.49
CA TYR A 81 -16.23 -9.68 6.06
C TYR A 81 -16.06 -8.21 5.68
N GLU A 82 -15.03 -7.90 4.90
CA GLU A 82 -14.75 -6.53 4.44
C GLU A 82 -14.76 -6.44 2.91
N ALA A 83 -15.38 -5.38 2.39
CA ALA A 83 -15.33 -5.03 0.98
C ALA A 83 -14.20 -4.02 0.74
N ARG A 84 -13.50 -4.15 -0.39
CA ARG A 84 -12.40 -3.25 -0.75
C ARG A 84 -12.89 -1.88 -1.24
N ASN A 85 -14.08 -1.84 -1.83
CA ASN A 85 -14.79 -0.65 -2.28
C ASN A 85 -16.31 -0.95 -2.28
N ARG A 86 -17.14 0.04 -2.61
CA ARG A 86 -18.61 -0.09 -2.61
C ARG A 86 -19.16 -1.01 -3.70
N ASP A 87 -18.37 -1.28 -4.74
CA ASP A 87 -18.78 -2.03 -5.93
C ASP A 87 -18.40 -3.52 -5.83
N GLU A 88 -17.76 -3.92 -4.73
CA GLU A 88 -17.29 -5.28 -4.50
C GLU A 88 -18.01 -5.93 -3.31
N LEU A 89 -18.29 -7.24 -3.44
CA LEU A 89 -18.82 -8.03 -2.34
C LEU A 89 -17.77 -8.18 -1.22
N PRO A 90 -18.20 -8.17 0.06
CA PRO A 90 -17.28 -8.34 1.16
C PRO A 90 -16.76 -9.77 1.21
N VAL A 91 -15.49 -9.92 1.56
CA VAL A 91 -14.81 -11.22 1.70
C VAL A 91 -14.23 -11.37 3.09
N LEU A 92 -14.03 -12.61 3.53
CA LEU A 92 -13.41 -12.89 4.82
C LEU A 92 -11.96 -12.39 4.83
N VAL A 93 -11.64 -11.49 5.75
CA VAL A 93 -10.30 -10.95 5.98
C VAL A 93 -9.90 -11.11 7.45
N ARG A 94 -8.61 -10.91 7.73
CA ARG A 94 -8.07 -10.82 9.09
C ARG A 94 -7.07 -9.66 9.21
N TRP A 95 -7.01 -9.05 10.38
CA TRP A 95 -6.12 -7.93 10.69
C TRP A 95 -5.71 -7.95 12.16
N PHE A 96 -4.73 -7.12 12.52
CA PHE A 96 -4.35 -6.88 13.90
C PHE A 96 -4.99 -5.61 14.45
N GLU A 97 -5.38 -5.63 15.73
CA GLU A 97 -5.71 -4.45 16.51
C GLU A 97 -4.68 -4.26 17.62
N GLY A 98 -4.31 -3.00 17.93
CA GLY A 98 -3.37 -2.70 19.01
C GLY A 98 -1.92 -3.15 18.77
N VAL A 99 -1.57 -3.54 17.54
CA VAL A 99 -0.19 -3.89 17.15
C VAL A 99 0.39 -2.81 16.25
N GLU A 100 1.53 -2.26 16.65
CA GLU A 100 2.26 -1.28 15.85
C GLU A 100 3.19 -1.97 14.85
N SER A 101 3.14 -1.56 13.58
CA SER A 101 4.05 -2.05 12.54
C SER A 101 5.30 -1.17 12.42
N PRO A 102 6.46 -1.70 12.04
CA PRO A 102 7.65 -0.87 11.85
C PRO A 102 7.50 0.07 10.64
N ARG A 103 8.31 1.14 10.60
CA ARG A 103 8.46 1.96 9.38
C ARG A 103 8.91 1.06 8.23
N ALA A 104 8.25 1.19 7.07
CA ALA A 104 8.62 0.43 5.89
C ALA A 104 9.99 0.92 5.37
N SER A 105 10.87 0.00 4.99
CA SER A 105 12.14 0.37 4.36
C SER A 105 11.96 0.73 2.88
N TYR A 106 10.93 0.17 2.24
CA TYR A 106 10.65 0.35 0.83
C TYR A 106 9.17 0.60 0.58
N LEU A 107 8.87 1.37 -0.46
CA LEU A 107 7.55 1.48 -1.07
C LEU A 107 7.58 0.75 -2.41
N VAL A 108 6.63 -0.17 -2.62
CA VAL A 108 6.50 -0.92 -3.87
C VAL A 108 5.25 -0.41 -4.59
N ALA A 109 5.46 0.41 -5.62
CA ALA A 109 4.38 0.91 -6.46
C ALA A 109 3.99 -0.18 -7.47
N ILE A 110 2.74 -0.62 -7.42
CA ILE A 110 2.16 -1.61 -8.34
C ILE A 110 1.58 -0.86 -9.54
N LEU A 111 2.12 -1.09 -10.73
CA LEU A 111 1.74 -0.42 -11.96
C LEU A 111 1.08 -1.40 -12.92
N TYR A 112 -0.09 -1.02 -13.43
CA TYR A 112 -0.78 -1.75 -14.47
C TYR A 112 -0.74 -0.92 -15.75
N SER A 113 -0.41 -1.54 -16.89
CA SER A 113 -0.54 -0.85 -18.19
C SER A 113 -2.02 -0.56 -18.48
N ALA A 114 -2.28 0.57 -19.13
CA ALA A 114 -3.59 0.94 -19.64
C ALA A 114 -4.01 0.05 -20.82
#